data_AF-A0A1M7FDN7-F1
#
_entry.id   AF-A0A1M7FDN7-F1
#
_cell.length_a   1.000
_cell.length_b   1.000
_cell.length_c   1.000
_cell.angle_alpha   90.00
_cell.angle_beta   90.00
_cell.angle_gamma   90.00
#
_symmetry.space_group_name_H-M   'P 1'
#
loop_
_entity.id
_entity.type
_entity.pdbx_description
1 polymer ?
#
loop_
_entity_poly.entity_id
_entity_poly.type
_entity_poly.pdbx_seq_one_letter_code
_entity_poly.pdbx_strand_id
1 'polypeptide(L)'
;MKVDQKGHTVTIKDTQGDFNSFLEKVTQQFKTFEKQNIIIDLTADTSLAESDLKLFLPLSKQHKKAKKSFVIVVSDLDFNAISDKLLVVPSLLEAHDIIEMEEIERDLGF
;
A
#
# COMPACT_ATOMS: atom_id res chain seq x y z
N MET A 1 -2.07 -14.32 2.85
CA MET A 1 -2.45 -13.12 2.09
C MET A 1 -3.67 -13.40 1.26
N LYS A 2 -4.55 -12.41 1.13
CA LYS A 2 -5.72 -12.41 0.24
C LYS A 2 -5.54 -11.26 -0.76
N VAL A 3 -5.92 -11.49 -2.02
CA VAL A 3 -5.89 -10.47 -3.07
C VAL A 3 -7.32 -10.22 -3.52
N ASP A 4 -7.72 -8.95 -3.55
CA ASP A 4 -9.00 -8.48 -4.08
C ASP A 4 -8.76 -7.41 -5.13
N GLN A 5 -9.55 -7.39 -6.20
CA GLN A 5 -9.42 -6.41 -7.28
C GLN A 5 -10.74 -5.68 -7.48
N LYS A 6 -10.67 -4.35 -7.46
CA LYS A 6 -11.79 -3.46 -7.75
C LYS A 6 -11.34 -2.43 -8.78
N GLY A 7 -11.80 -2.60 -10.02
CA GLY A 7 -11.42 -1.72 -11.13
C GLY A 7 -9.91 -1.71 -11.40
N HIS A 8 -9.32 -0.52 -11.28
CA HIS A 8 -7.90 -0.23 -11.49
C HIS A 8 -7.05 -0.40 -10.22
N THR A 9 -7.65 -0.87 -9.12
CA THR A 9 -7.00 -1.04 -7.81
C THR A 9 -7.00 -2.49 -7.37
N VAL A 10 -5.89 -2.93 -6.80
CA VAL A 10 -5.71 -4.23 -6.16
C VAL A 10 -5.39 -4.02 -4.68
N THR A 11 -6.15 -4.68 -3.83
CA THR A 11 -5.91 -4.73 -2.38
C THR A 11 -5.27 -6.06 -2.02
N ILE A 12 -4.06 -6.00 -1.48
CA ILE A 12 -3.31 -7.15 -1.00
C ILE A 12 -3.33 -7.11 0.53
N LYS A 13 -4.10 -8.01 1.13
CA LYS A 13 -4.35 -8.04 2.56
C LYS A 13 -3.51 -9.10 3.25
N ASP A 14 -2.85 -8.73 4.36
CA ASP A 14 -2.29 -9.73 5.26
C ASP A 14 -3.40 -10.42 6.06
N THR A 15 -3.29 -11.74 6.14
CA THR A 15 -4.28 -12.62 6.79
C THR A 15 -3.65 -13.47 7.89
N GLN A 16 -2.33 -13.36 8.10
CA GLN A 16 -1.59 -14.26 8.99
C GLN A 16 -0.90 -13.51 10.15
N GLY A 17 -0.74 -12.18 10.08
CA GLY A 17 -0.06 -11.40 11.11
C GLY A 17 1.45 -11.68 11.15
N ASP A 18 2.01 -12.13 10.02
CA ASP A 18 3.45 -12.32 9.84
C ASP A 18 3.91 -11.38 8.74
N PHE A 19 4.30 -10.18 9.15
CA PHE A 19 4.75 -9.12 8.27
C PHE A 19 5.89 -9.54 7.33
N ASN A 20 6.89 -10.28 7.82
CA ASN A 20 8.06 -10.63 7.03
C ASN A 20 7.69 -11.62 5.93
N SER A 21 6.94 -12.67 6.27
CA SER A 21 6.42 -13.63 5.30
C SER A 21 5.47 -12.97 4.30
N PHE A 22 4.70 -11.98 4.75
CA PHE A 22 3.79 -11.22 3.89
C PHE A 22 4.56 -10.32 2.91
N LEU A 23 5.51 -9.53 3.39
CA LEU A 23 6.38 -8.67 2.60
C LEU A 23 7.12 -9.46 1.52
N GLU A 24 7.67 -10.63 1.87
CA GLU A 24 8.33 -11.51 0.92
C GLU A 24 7.39 -11.94 -0.21
N LYS A 25 6.18 -12.40 0.14
CA LYS A 25 5.17 -12.82 -0.85
C LYS A 25 4.75 -11.66 -1.76
N VAL A 26 4.51 -10.47 -1.20
CA VAL A 26 4.18 -9.27 -1.97
C VAL A 26 5.32 -8.93 -2.93
N THR A 27 6.57 -8.95 -2.46
CA THR A 27 7.74 -8.63 -3.26
C THR A 27 7.93 -9.61 -4.42
N GLN A 28 7.80 -10.91 -4.16
CA GLN A 28 7.90 -11.96 -5.19
C GLN A 28 6.80 -11.83 -6.26
N GLN A 29 5.59 -11.45 -5.85
CA GLN A 29 4.44 -11.35 -6.74
C GLN A 29 4.21 -9.96 -7.30
N PHE A 30 5.03 -8.97 -6.93
CA PHE A 30 4.82 -7.54 -7.23
C PHE A 30 4.57 -7.27 -8.72
N LYS A 31 5.33 -7.95 -9.59
CA LYS A 31 5.23 -7.81 -11.04
C LYS A 31 3.84 -8.18 -11.59
N THR A 32 3.09 -9.02 -10.89
CA THR A 32 1.71 -9.39 -11.24
C THR A 32 0.75 -8.21 -11.14
N PHE A 33 1.04 -7.27 -10.22
CA PHE A 33 0.14 -6.18 -9.86
C PHE A 33 0.64 -4.81 -10.35
N GLU A 34 1.80 -4.76 -11.01
CA GLU A 34 2.51 -3.51 -11.32
C GLU A 34 1.74 -2.52 -12.22
N LYS A 35 0.71 -2.99 -12.93
CA LYS A 35 -0.15 -2.16 -13.81
C LYS A 35 -1.37 -1.57 -13.09
N GLN A 36 -1.68 -2.04 -11.90
CA GLN A 36 -2.80 -1.60 -11.08
C GLN A 36 -2.30 -0.64 -10.00
N ASN A 37 -3.18 0.16 -9.41
CA ASN A 37 -2.90 0.82 -8.13
C ASN A 37 -2.92 -0.24 -7.02
N ILE A 38 -2.06 -0.09 -6.03
CA ILE A 38 -1.86 -1.10 -4.98
C ILE A 38 -2.23 -0.52 -3.61
N ILE A 39 -3.09 -1.24 -2.90
CA ILE A 39 -3.33 -1.07 -1.47
C ILE A 39 -2.71 -2.26 -0.75
N ILE A 40 -1.83 -2.00 0.21
CA ILE A 40 -1.32 -2.99 1.15
C ILE A 40 -2.13 -2.87 2.45
N ASP A 41 -2.97 -3.86 2.73
CA ASP A 41 -3.82 -3.88 3.92
C ASP A 41 -3.18 -4.71 5.03
N LEU A 42 -2.66 -4.02 6.04
CA LEU A 42 -2.00 -4.58 7.22
C LEU A 42 -2.86 -4.48 8.48
N THR A 43 -4.14 -4.16 8.36
CA THR A 43 -5.05 -3.98 9.51
C THR A 43 -5.21 -5.23 10.39
N ALA A 44 -4.81 -6.40 9.91
CA ALA A 44 -4.83 -7.64 10.67
C ALA A 44 -3.64 -7.79 11.64
N ASP A 45 -2.56 -7.04 11.44
CA ASP A 45 -1.35 -7.09 12.27
C ASP A 45 -1.29 -5.86 13.18
N THR A 46 -1.59 -6.07 14.46
CA THR A 46 -1.57 -5.02 15.49
C THR A 46 -0.21 -4.84 16.15
N SER A 47 0.81 -5.58 15.70
CA SER A 47 2.15 -5.59 16.31
C SER A 47 3.19 -4.80 15.51
N LEU A 48 2.77 -4.21 14.39
CA LEU A 48 3.64 -3.48 13.49
C LEU A 48 4.23 -2.23 14.13
N ALA A 49 5.51 -2.00 13.85
CA ALA A 49 6.18 -0.75 14.13
C ALA A 49 6.37 0.06 12.84
N GLU A 50 6.55 1.38 12.99
CA GLU A 50 6.86 2.27 11.87
C GLU A 50 8.11 1.86 11.09
N SER A 51 9.07 1.21 11.76
CA SER A 51 10.27 0.66 11.13
C SER A 51 9.94 -0.43 10.11
N ASP A 52 8.91 -1.21 10.36
CA ASP A 52 8.51 -2.31 9.47
C ASP A 52 7.93 -1.74 8.18
N LEU A 53 7.11 -0.68 8.27
CA LEU A 53 6.54 -0.01 7.10
C LEU A 53 7.61 0.55 6.15
N LYS A 54 8.77 0.96 6.68
CA LYS A 54 9.90 1.44 5.86
C LYS A 54 10.42 0.38 4.89
N LEU A 55 10.18 -0.90 5.16
CA LEU A 55 10.58 -2.00 4.28
C LEU A 55 9.78 -2.02 2.97
N PHE A 56 8.61 -1.38 2.91
CA PHE A 56 7.86 -1.18 1.66
C PHE A 56 8.36 -0.02 0.79
N LEU A 57 9.27 0.82 1.29
CA LEU A 57 9.73 2.02 0.58
C LEU A 57 10.31 1.74 -0.82
N PRO A 58 11.09 0.66 -1.06
CA PRO A 58 11.57 0.34 -2.40
C PRO A 58 10.43 0.05 -3.38
N LEU A 59 9.44 -0.75 -2.97
CA LEU A 59 8.26 -1.08 -3.79
C LEU A 59 7.40 0.15 -4.06
N SER A 60 7.13 0.95 -3.03
CA SER A 60 6.37 2.21 -3.17
C SER A 60 7.03 3.16 -4.17
N LYS A 61 8.36 3.35 -4.09
CA LYS A 61 9.11 4.17 -5.05
C LYS A 61 9.06 3.61 -6.46
N GLN A 62 9.22 2.30 -6.62
CA GLN A 62 9.14 1.64 -7.92
C GLN A 62 7.77 1.86 -8.56
N HIS A 63 6.70 1.72 -7.77
CA HIS A 63 5.34 1.85 -8.25
C HIS A 63 4.96 3.29 -8.61
N LYS A 64 5.34 4.26 -7.77
CA LYS A 64 5.14 5.68 -8.05
C LYS A 64 5.87 6.14 -9.32
N LYS A 65 7.07 5.60 -9.61
CA LYS A 65 7.77 5.86 -10.89
C LYS A 65 7.01 5.36 -12.11
N ALA A 66 6.21 4.31 -11.95
CA ALA A 66 5.33 3.79 -13.00
C ALA A 66 4.00 4.56 -13.11
N LYS A 67 3.87 5.71 -12.43
CA LYS A 67 2.65 6.52 -12.34
C LYS A 67 1.46 5.72 -11.78
N LYS A 68 1.73 4.92 -10.74
CA LYS A 68 0.72 4.14 -10.02
C LYS A 68 0.79 4.40 -8.52
N SER A 69 -0.38 4.41 -7.88
CA SER A 69 -0.54 4.68 -6.45
C SER A 69 -0.16 3.45 -5.62
N PHE A 70 0.60 3.66 -4.54
CA PHE A 70 0.95 2.62 -3.57
C PHE A 70 0.61 3.13 -2.17
N VAL A 71 -0.45 2.59 -1.58
CA VAL A 71 -0.99 3.02 -0.28
C VAL A 71 -0.90 1.87 0.72
N ILE A 72 -0.51 2.16 1.95
CA ILE A 72 -0.45 1.18 3.05
C ILE A 72 -1.55 1.52 4.06
N VAL A 73 -2.28 0.51 4.53
CA VAL A 73 -3.36 0.66 5.51
C VAL A 73 -2.99 -0.05 6.80
N VAL A 74 -3.01 0.69 7.91
CA VAL A 74 -2.70 0.21 9.26
C VAL A 74 -3.52 1.01 10.27
N SER A 75 -4.14 0.36 11.25
CA SER A 75 -5.09 1.03 12.15
C SER A 75 -4.44 1.83 13.28
N ASP A 76 -3.39 1.28 13.90
CA ASP A 76 -2.92 1.72 15.22
C ASP A 76 -1.43 2.10 15.23
N LEU A 77 -1.06 3.15 14.49
CA LEU A 77 0.30 3.70 14.46
C LEU A 77 0.33 5.22 14.61
N ASP A 78 1.44 5.76 15.13
CA ASP A 78 1.68 7.21 15.11
C ASP A 78 2.08 7.64 13.69
N PHE A 79 1.09 8.10 12.94
CA PHE A 79 1.28 8.57 11.56
C PHE A 79 2.26 9.76 11.47
N ASN A 80 2.51 10.51 12.55
CA ASN A 80 3.44 11.63 12.54
C ASN A 80 4.91 11.19 12.49
N ALA A 81 5.20 9.96 12.90
CA ALA A 81 6.55 9.42 12.93
C ALA A 81 6.87 8.55 11.69
N ILE A 82 5.87 8.29 10.84
CA ILE A 82 6.02 7.65 9.53
C ILE A 82 6.71 8.62 8.55
N SER A 83 7.59 8.09 7.70
CA SER A 83 8.20 8.90 6.64
C SER A 83 7.16 9.39 5.64
N ASP A 84 7.18 10.69 5.38
CA ASP A 84 6.52 11.40 4.27
C ASP A 84 6.62 10.75 2.87
N LYS A 85 7.61 9.87 2.66
CA LYS A 85 7.80 9.14 1.40
C LYS A 85 6.84 7.97 1.24
N LEU A 86 6.26 7.49 2.34
CA LEU A 86 5.22 6.47 2.34
C LEU A 86 3.86 7.13 2.47
N LEU A 87 2.90 6.59 1.72
CA LEU A 87 1.51 6.97 1.86
C LEU A 87 0.83 5.93 2.74
N VAL A 88 0.57 6.28 3.99
CA VAL A 88 0.01 5.38 5.00
C VAL A 88 -1.26 6.01 5.57
N VAL A 89 -2.33 5.23 5.67
CA VAL A 89 -3.64 5.68 6.14
C VAL A 89 -4.29 4.68 7.11
N PRO A 90 -5.20 5.14 8.00
CA PRO A 90 -5.91 4.28 8.94
C PRO A 90 -6.94 3.33 8.32
N SER A 91 -7.47 3.63 7.13
CA SER A 91 -8.59 2.86 6.57
C SER A 91 -8.50 2.57 5.08
N LEU A 92 -9.16 1.49 4.66
CA LEU A 92 -9.34 1.15 3.24
C LEU A 92 -10.10 2.24 2.49
N LEU A 93 -11.05 2.91 3.15
CA LEU A 93 -11.82 4.00 2.54
C LEU A 93 -10.89 5.14 2.12
N GLU A 94 -10.05 5.61 3.05
CA GLU A 94 -9.08 6.67 2.76
C GLU A 94 -8.07 6.25 1.69
N ALA A 95 -7.65 4.98 1.71
CA ALA A 95 -6.74 4.47 0.68
C ALA A 95 -7.37 4.54 -0.72
N HIS A 96 -8.66 4.19 -0.84
CA HIS A 96 -9.40 4.36 -2.08
C HIS A 96 -9.55 5.83 -2.45
N ASP A 97 -9.97 6.68 -1.52
CA ASP A 97 -10.19 8.11 -1.78
C ASP A 97 -8.92 8.80 -2.30
N ILE A 98 -7.74 8.46 -1.74
CA ILE A 98 -6.46 8.99 -2.22
C ILE A 98 -6.13 8.46 -3.62
N ILE A 99 -6.36 7.18 -3.89
CA ILE A 99 -6.09 6.61 -5.22
C ILE A 99 -6.96 7.28 -6.28
N GLU A 100 -8.25 7.48 -6.01
CA GLU A 100 -9.14 8.16 -6.94
C GLU A 100 -8.70 9.61 -7.18
N MET A 101 -8.31 10.32 -6.11
CA MET A 101 -7.76 11.68 -6.23
C MET A 101 -6.49 11.71 -7.10
N GLU A 102 -5.53 10.83 -6.84
CA GLU A 102 -4.28 10.78 -7.61
C GLU A 102 -4.50 10.37 -9.09
N GLU A 103 -5.48 9.50 -9.38
CA GLU A 103 -5.82 9.15 -10.77
C GLU A 103 -6.45 10.35 -11.50
N ILE A 104 -7.32 11.12 -10.84
CA ILE A 104 -7.87 12.36 -11.41
C ILE A 104 -6.74 13.36 -11.68
N GLU A 105 -5.81 13.55 -10.73
CA GLU A 105 -4.66 14.44 -10.93
C GLU A 105 -3.79 14.02 -12.12
N ARG A 106 -3.53 12.70 -12.25
CA ARG A 106 -2.78 12.13 -13.38
C ARG A 106 -3.50 12.33 -14.71
N ASP A 107 -4.81 12.15 -14.75
CA ASP A 107 -5.64 12.33 -15.94
C ASP A 107 -5.68 13.80 -16.38
N LEU A 108 -5.63 14.72 -15.41
CA LEU A 108 -5.52 16.17 -15.66
C LEU A 108 -4.08 16.63 -15.99
N GLY A 109 -3.09 15.73 -15.90
CA GLY A 109 -1.71 16.00 -16.26
C GLY A 109 -0.89 16.73 -15.20
N PHE A 110 -1.31 16.67 -13.93
CA PHE A 110 -0.56 17.19 -12.78
C PHE A 110 0.40 16.15 -12.18
#